data_AF-A0AAV4CLK8-F1
#
_entry.id   AF-A0AAV4CLK8-F1
#
_cell.length_a   1.000
_cell.length_b   1.000
_cell.length_c   1.000
_cell.angle_alpha   90.00
_cell.angle_beta   90.00
_cell.angle_gamma   90.00
#
_symmetry.space_group_name_H-M   'P 1'
#
loop_
_entity.id
_entity.type
_entity.pdbx_description
1 polymer ?
#
loop_
_entity_poly.entity_id
_entity_poly.type
_entity_poly.pdbx_seq_one_letter_code
_entity_poly.pdbx_strand_id
1 'polypeptide(L)'
;MRRSYESRGQNSPEFFDSFELAALDYVYRIAGGFLAFLCIFQIFEMLKLASLLRKIRRLLVFMRLLISVFMLFYMPLIVGVAFAILAFIMFGTASETFSDLLTSYLTINQYFVKPRAIYKTLLENSPFFGPWFVFILGLCINFFILNFFIVFLNEAYSFVMNKIRSQAYKVLEKTRLEYVYEFLGIQSTIKWDIDLTTLAQERELDRDFMADVKRFAAN
;
A
#
# COMPACT_ATOMS: atom_id res chain seq x y z
N MET A 1 9.15 -50.91 52.23
CA MET A 1 9.42 -49.63 51.53
C MET A 1 8.15 -49.10 50.85
N ARG A 2 7.08 -48.85 51.61
CA ARG A 2 5.75 -48.48 51.06
C ARG A 2 5.05 -47.37 51.88
N ARG A 3 5.82 -46.59 52.64
CA ARG A 3 5.32 -45.57 53.58
C ARG A 3 6.01 -44.20 53.47
N SER A 4 6.66 -43.93 52.33
CA SER A 4 7.47 -42.70 52.15
C SER A 4 6.91 -41.75 51.09
N TYR A 5 5.81 -42.11 50.41
CA TYR A 5 5.21 -41.30 49.34
C TYR A 5 3.88 -40.63 49.73
N GLU A 6 3.36 -40.87 50.93
CA GLU A 6 2.09 -40.28 51.37
C GLU A 6 2.22 -38.89 52.02
N SER A 7 3.45 -38.39 52.25
CA SER A 7 3.68 -37.09 52.90
C SER A 7 4.06 -35.95 51.94
N ARG A 8 3.92 -36.14 50.62
CA ARG A 8 4.01 -35.06 49.62
C ARG A 8 2.68 -34.82 48.89
N GLY A 9 1.58 -35.37 49.41
CA GLY A 9 0.23 -35.27 48.86
C GLY A 9 -0.65 -34.21 49.53
N GLN A 10 -0.06 -33.16 50.12
CA GLN A 10 -0.81 -32.09 50.79
C GLN A 10 -0.33 -30.69 50.38
N ASN A 11 0.04 -30.58 49.10
CA ASN A 11 0.13 -29.34 48.32
C ASN A 11 -0.05 -29.79 46.86
N SER A 12 -1.23 -30.34 46.57
CA SER A 12 -1.65 -30.56 45.19
C SER A 12 -1.50 -29.21 44.45
N PRO A 13 -0.70 -29.13 43.37
CA PRO A 13 -0.73 -27.93 42.54
C PRO A 13 -2.16 -27.86 42.01
N GLU A 14 -2.88 -26.83 42.45
CA GLU A 14 -4.04 -26.36 41.70
C GLU A 14 -3.60 -26.34 40.24
N PHE A 15 -4.39 -26.95 39.34
CA PHE A 15 -4.15 -26.87 37.91
C PHE A 15 -4.05 -25.38 37.59
N PHE A 16 -2.84 -24.86 37.47
CA PHE A 16 -2.61 -23.45 37.23
C PHE A 16 -3.12 -23.24 35.82
N ASP A 17 -4.25 -22.54 35.70
CA ASP A 17 -4.98 -22.40 34.44
C ASP A 17 -4.18 -21.48 33.51
N SER A 18 -3.14 -22.08 32.92
CA SER A 18 -2.14 -21.42 32.07
C SER A 18 -2.73 -20.85 30.77
N PHE A 19 -4.00 -21.16 30.50
CA PHE A 19 -4.77 -20.62 29.40
C PHE A 19 -4.89 -19.09 29.48
N GLU A 20 -5.17 -18.53 30.66
CA GLU A 20 -5.29 -17.07 30.82
C GLU A 20 -3.95 -16.38 30.56
N LEU A 21 -2.85 -16.95 31.06
CA LEU A 21 -1.51 -16.41 30.87
C LEU A 21 -1.06 -16.53 29.40
N ALA A 22 -1.39 -17.63 28.73
CA ALA A 22 -1.09 -17.84 27.31
C ALA A 22 -1.92 -16.93 26.39
N ALA A 23 -3.21 -16.73 26.69
CA ALA A 23 -4.06 -15.79 25.97
C ALA A 23 -3.53 -14.36 26.10
N LEU A 24 -3.08 -13.99 27.30
CA LEU A 24 -2.49 -12.68 27.58
C LEU A 24 -1.16 -12.49 26.81
N ASP A 25 -0.25 -13.48 26.80
CA ASP A 25 0.99 -13.40 25.99
C ASP A 25 0.69 -13.25 24.49
N TYR A 26 -0.32 -13.97 23.98
CA TYR A 26 -0.75 -13.86 22.59
C TYR A 26 -1.24 -12.44 22.24
N VAL A 27 -2.08 -11.85 23.10
CA VAL A 27 -2.57 -10.47 22.93
C VAL A 27 -1.42 -9.46 23.00
N TYR A 28 -0.50 -9.61 23.95
CA TYR A 28 0.67 -8.74 24.06
C TYR A 28 1.59 -8.82 22.85
N ARG A 29 1.80 -10.02 22.27
CA ARG A 29 2.58 -10.17 21.04
C ARG A 29 1.92 -9.49 19.84
N ILE A 30 0.61 -9.64 19.69
CA ILE A 30 -0.13 -8.95 18.60
C ILE A 30 -0.08 -7.44 18.80
N ALA A 31 -0.36 -6.95 20.01
CA ALA A 31 -0.35 -5.53 20.33
C ALA A 31 1.06 -4.93 20.16
N GLY A 32 2.10 -5.64 20.60
CA GLY A 32 3.49 -5.24 20.42
C GLY A 32 3.92 -5.21 18.95
N GLY A 33 3.50 -6.21 18.16
CA GLY A 33 3.72 -6.23 16.72
C GLY A 33 3.03 -5.07 16.00
N PHE A 34 1.79 -4.77 16.37
CA PHE A 34 1.04 -3.64 15.83
C PHE A 34 1.68 -2.31 16.21
N LEU A 35 2.13 -2.15 17.47
CA LEU A 35 2.85 -0.97 17.93
C LEU A 35 4.17 -0.77 17.16
N ALA A 36 4.94 -1.85 16.96
CA ALA A 36 6.18 -1.80 16.18
C ALA A 36 5.92 -1.39 14.72
N PHE A 37 4.85 -1.90 14.12
CA PHE A 37 4.40 -1.49 12.78
C PHE A 37 4.06 0.00 12.73
N LEU A 38 3.30 0.52 13.71
CA LEU A 38 2.99 1.96 13.80
C LEU A 38 4.24 2.82 13.97
N CYS A 39 5.22 2.37 14.76
CA CYS A 39 6.51 3.06 14.89
C CYS A 39 7.24 3.19 13.54
N ILE A 40 7.15 2.18 12.67
CA ILE A 40 7.71 2.25 11.31
C ILE A 40 7.00 3.33 10.48
N PHE A 41 5.66 3.43 10.56
CA PHE A 41 4.92 4.52 9.90
C PHE A 41 5.31 5.90 10.42
N GLN A 42 5.49 6.02 11.74
CA GLN A 42 5.98 7.26 12.37
C GLN A 42 7.35 7.65 11.79
N ILE A 43 8.26 6.69 11.61
CA ILE A 43 9.57 6.93 10.99
C ILE A 43 9.41 7.40 9.54
N PHE A 44 8.49 6.83 8.76
CA PHE A 44 8.21 7.28 7.40
C PHE A 44 7.63 8.69 7.34
N GLU A 45 6.74 9.08 8.27
CA GLU A 45 6.22 10.45 8.36
C GLU A 45 7.32 11.44 8.78
N MET A 46 8.19 11.07 9.72
CA MET A 46 9.36 11.87 10.09
C MET A 46 10.34 12.02 8.92
N LEU A 47 10.55 10.95 8.14
CA LEU A 47 11.38 10.96 6.94
C LEU A 47 10.76 11.83 5.84
N LYS A 48 9.44 11.80 5.68
CA LYS A 48 8.69 12.65 4.74
C LYS A 48 8.80 14.13 5.13
N LEU A 49 8.66 14.46 6.42
CA LEU A 49 8.85 15.81 6.93
C LEU A 49 10.30 16.29 6.74
N ALA A 50 11.28 15.45 7.08
CA ALA A 50 12.71 15.74 6.86
C ALA A 50 13.06 15.87 5.37
N SER A 51 12.42 15.08 4.51
CA SER A 51 12.52 15.14 3.04
C SER A 51 11.88 16.43 2.48
N LEU A 52 10.80 16.91 3.12
CA LEU A 52 10.15 18.20 2.84
C LEU A 52 11.10 19.36 3.18
N LEU A 53 11.72 19.34 4.37
CA LEU A 53 12.72 20.34 4.77
C LEU A 53 14.00 20.28 3.91
N ARG A 54 14.39 19.11 3.38
CA ARG A 54 15.61 18.95 2.56
C ARG A 54 15.40 19.12 1.05
N LYS A 55 14.24 19.64 0.59
CA LYS A 55 13.92 19.81 -0.86
C LYS A 55 14.04 18.50 -1.68
N ILE A 56 13.83 17.32 -1.08
CA ILE A 56 13.88 16.05 -1.83
C ILE A 56 12.54 15.85 -2.54
N ARG A 57 12.40 16.52 -3.68
CA ARG A 57 11.19 16.53 -4.53
C ARG A 57 10.78 15.14 -5.03
N ARG A 58 11.71 14.18 -5.06
CA ARG A 58 11.50 12.81 -5.56
C ARG A 58 10.59 11.98 -4.64
N LEU A 59 10.66 12.19 -3.32
CA LEU A 59 9.91 11.38 -2.35
C LEU A 59 8.43 11.78 -2.27
N LEU A 60 8.14 13.08 -2.41
CA LEU A 60 6.78 13.61 -2.54
C LEU A 60 6.09 13.14 -3.84
N VAL A 61 6.86 13.05 -4.93
CA VAL A 61 6.37 12.51 -6.20
C VAL A 61 6.06 11.01 -6.07
N PHE A 62 6.92 10.26 -5.36
CA PHE A 62 6.68 8.85 -5.07
C PHE A 62 5.41 8.63 -4.24
N MET A 63 5.18 9.41 -3.18
CA MET A 63 3.96 9.30 -2.37
C MET A 63 2.68 9.63 -3.14
N ARG A 64 2.70 10.66 -4.00
CA ARG A 64 1.55 11.01 -4.83
C ARG A 64 1.25 9.94 -5.89
N LEU A 65 2.30 9.33 -6.45
CA LEU A 65 2.17 8.18 -7.33
C LEU A 65 1.59 6.99 -6.57
N LEU A 66 2.02 6.74 -5.34
CA LEU A 66 1.50 5.66 -4.50
C LEU A 66 -0.01 5.79 -4.27
N ILE A 67 -0.52 7.01 -4.04
CA ILE A 67 -1.96 7.28 -3.91
C ILE A 67 -2.71 7.01 -5.23
N SER A 68 -2.17 7.50 -6.35
CA SER A 68 -2.78 7.26 -7.67
C SER A 68 -2.82 5.78 -8.03
N VAL A 69 -1.84 5.03 -7.54
CA VAL A 69 -1.69 3.58 -7.78
C VAL A 69 -2.62 2.79 -6.88
N PHE A 70 -2.88 3.29 -5.67
CA PHE A 70 -3.88 2.72 -4.79
C PHE A 70 -5.27 2.74 -5.42
N MET A 71 -5.63 3.83 -6.12
CA MET A 71 -6.87 3.91 -6.89
C MET A 71 -6.91 2.91 -8.05
N LEU A 72 -5.78 2.71 -8.73
CA LEU A 72 -5.67 1.75 -9.84
C LEU A 72 -5.73 0.29 -9.36
N PHE A 73 -5.34 0.04 -8.10
CA PHE A 73 -5.32 -1.29 -7.48
C PHE A 73 -6.72 -1.86 -7.21
N TYR A 74 -7.75 -1.02 -7.26
CA TYR A 74 -9.14 -1.44 -7.07
C TYR A 74 -9.61 -2.48 -8.10
N MET A 75 -9.19 -2.34 -9.37
CA MET A 75 -9.58 -3.25 -10.45
C MET A 75 -9.03 -4.68 -10.26
N PRO A 76 -7.71 -4.89 -10.04
CA PRO A 76 -7.18 -6.21 -9.68
C PRO A 76 -7.81 -6.81 -8.42
N LEU A 77 -8.14 -5.98 -7.43
CA LEU A 77 -8.73 -6.44 -6.17
C LEU A 77 -10.14 -7.01 -6.40
N ILE A 78 -11.00 -6.31 -7.15
CA ILE A 78 -12.33 -6.83 -7.51
C ILE A 78 -12.21 -8.16 -8.25
N VAL A 79 -11.30 -8.25 -9.21
CA VAL A 79 -11.11 -9.49 -9.99
C VAL A 79 -10.63 -10.62 -9.09
N GLY A 80 -9.69 -10.37 -8.17
CA GLY A 80 -9.26 -11.34 -7.18
C GLY A 80 -10.41 -11.84 -6.29
N VAL A 81 -11.30 -10.93 -5.85
CA VAL A 81 -12.51 -11.29 -5.09
C VAL A 81 -13.48 -12.11 -5.93
N ALA A 82 -13.68 -11.76 -7.21
CA ALA A 82 -14.55 -12.52 -8.11
C ALA A 82 -14.06 -13.95 -8.32
N PHE A 83 -12.75 -14.14 -8.51
CA PHE A 83 -12.14 -15.46 -8.56
C PHE A 83 -12.24 -16.21 -7.24
N ALA A 84 -12.20 -15.52 -6.09
CA ALA A 84 -12.37 -16.14 -4.77
C ALA A 84 -13.78 -16.67 -4.55
N ILE A 85 -14.79 -15.91 -4.96
CA ILE A 85 -16.19 -16.36 -4.93
C ILE A 85 -16.36 -17.56 -5.87
N LEU A 86 -15.81 -17.49 -7.09
CA LEU A 86 -15.88 -18.60 -8.05
C LEU A 86 -15.20 -19.86 -7.51
N ALA A 87 -14.02 -19.74 -6.91
CA ALA A 87 -13.27 -20.85 -6.33
C ALA A 87 -13.99 -21.48 -5.13
N PHE A 88 -14.57 -20.65 -4.27
CA PHE A 88 -15.39 -21.10 -3.15
C PHE A 88 -16.61 -21.91 -3.64
N ILE A 89 -17.31 -21.42 -4.67
CA ILE A 89 -18.49 -22.11 -5.23
C ILE A 89 -18.09 -23.42 -5.91
N MET A 90 -17.00 -23.44 -6.68
CA MET A 90 -16.59 -24.62 -7.45
C MET A 90 -15.85 -25.68 -6.63
N PHE A 91 -15.04 -25.26 -5.65
CA PHE A 91 -14.10 -26.13 -4.95
C PHE A 91 -14.28 -26.16 -3.43
N GLY A 92 -15.20 -25.36 -2.87
CA GLY A 92 -15.35 -25.25 -1.41
C GLY A 92 -15.80 -26.53 -0.71
N THR A 93 -16.48 -27.44 -1.42
CA THR A 93 -16.84 -28.76 -0.90
C THR A 93 -15.76 -29.83 -1.13
N ALA A 94 -14.83 -29.58 -2.06
CA ALA A 94 -13.84 -30.56 -2.51
C ALA A 94 -12.44 -30.34 -1.91
N SER A 95 -12.15 -29.15 -1.38
CA SER A 95 -10.83 -28.79 -0.87
C SER A 95 -10.93 -27.89 0.35
N GLU A 96 -10.19 -28.24 1.41
CA GLU A 96 -10.09 -27.43 2.64
C GLU A 96 -9.49 -26.03 2.36
N THR A 97 -8.68 -25.89 1.31
CA THR A 97 -8.10 -24.59 0.92
C THR A 97 -9.13 -23.59 0.42
N PHE A 98 -10.30 -24.05 0.00
CA PHE A 98 -11.39 -23.22 -0.50
C PHE A 98 -12.65 -23.31 0.37
N SER A 99 -12.54 -23.87 1.58
CA SER A 99 -13.68 -24.10 2.47
C SER A 99 -14.36 -22.82 2.95
N ASP A 100 -13.60 -21.72 3.07
CA ASP A 100 -14.08 -20.41 3.46
C ASP A 100 -13.74 -19.38 2.40
N LEU A 101 -14.53 -18.31 2.32
CA LEU A 101 -14.27 -17.22 1.39
C LEU A 101 -12.93 -16.51 1.70
N LEU A 102 -12.60 -16.36 2.99
CA LEU A 102 -11.35 -15.75 3.43
C LEU A 102 -10.14 -16.61 3.02
N THR A 103 -10.20 -17.93 3.26
CA THR A 103 -9.11 -18.86 2.89
C THR A 103 -9.00 -19.01 1.39
N SER A 104 -10.13 -18.98 0.65
CA SER A 104 -10.17 -18.95 -0.81
C SER A 104 -9.48 -17.70 -1.37
N TYR A 105 -9.78 -16.53 -0.81
CA TYR A 105 -9.15 -15.28 -1.23
C TYR A 105 -7.64 -15.27 -0.93
N LEU A 106 -7.22 -15.75 0.24
CA LEU A 106 -5.80 -15.88 0.58
C LEU A 106 -5.08 -16.87 -0.34
N THR A 107 -5.71 -18.00 -0.65
CA THR A 107 -5.16 -19.01 -1.56
C THR A 107 -4.98 -18.46 -2.97
N ILE A 108 -5.94 -17.67 -3.48
CA ILE A 108 -5.80 -17.00 -4.77
C ILE A 108 -4.72 -15.93 -4.72
N ASN A 109 -4.60 -15.17 -3.64
CA ASN A 109 -3.49 -14.22 -3.48
C ASN A 109 -2.12 -14.93 -3.43
N GLN A 110 -2.06 -16.10 -2.80
CA GLN A 110 -0.86 -16.92 -2.77
C GLN A 110 -0.50 -17.47 -4.16
N TYR A 111 -1.49 -17.69 -5.03
CA TYR A 111 -1.25 -18.09 -6.43
C TYR A 111 -0.40 -17.07 -7.19
N PHE A 112 -0.54 -15.77 -6.92
CA PHE A 112 0.31 -14.73 -7.53
C PHE A 112 1.79 -14.90 -7.20
N VAL A 113 2.10 -15.40 -6.00
CA VAL A 113 3.49 -15.58 -5.53
C VAL A 113 4.01 -16.98 -5.85
N LYS A 114 3.17 -18.03 -5.77
CA LYS A 114 3.57 -19.43 -5.92
C LYS A 114 2.51 -20.27 -6.66
N PRO A 115 2.46 -20.20 -8.00
CA PRO A 115 1.40 -20.84 -8.81
C PRO A 115 1.45 -22.38 -8.82
N ARG A 116 2.64 -22.98 -8.64
CA ARG A 116 2.84 -24.45 -8.77
C ARG A 116 2.19 -25.28 -7.66
N ALA A 117 1.99 -24.70 -6.47
CA ALA A 117 1.48 -25.45 -5.31
C ALA A 117 -0.02 -25.77 -5.47
N ILE A 118 -0.78 -24.79 -5.95
CA ILE A 118 -2.25 -24.86 -6.05
C ILE A 118 -2.67 -25.77 -7.21
N TYR A 119 -1.94 -25.75 -8.33
CA TYR A 119 -2.28 -26.57 -9.50
C TYR A 119 -2.37 -28.07 -9.21
N LYS A 120 -1.45 -28.61 -8.40
CA LYS A 120 -1.45 -30.04 -8.06
C LYS A 120 -2.69 -30.42 -7.25
N THR A 121 -3.01 -29.64 -6.22
CA THR A 121 -4.16 -29.88 -5.36
C THR A 121 -5.49 -29.78 -6.12
N LEU A 122 -5.63 -28.81 -7.04
CA LEU A 122 -6.84 -28.70 -7.86
C LEU A 122 -6.99 -29.82 -8.89
N LEU A 123 -5.87 -30.31 -9.44
CA LEU A 123 -5.87 -31.42 -10.41
C LEU A 123 -6.38 -32.71 -9.76
N GLU A 124 -5.97 -32.97 -8.52
CA GLU A 124 -6.38 -34.14 -7.74
C GLU A 124 -7.87 -34.09 -7.38
N ASN A 125 -8.38 -32.92 -7.00
CA ASN A 125 -9.78 -32.76 -6.58
C ASN A 125 -10.76 -32.60 -7.75
N SER A 126 -10.32 -32.03 -8.87
CA SER A 126 -11.19 -31.68 -10.00
C SER A 126 -10.42 -31.71 -11.33
N PRO A 127 -10.26 -32.88 -11.95
CA PRO A 127 -9.36 -33.07 -13.09
C PRO A 127 -9.77 -32.27 -14.35
N PHE A 128 -11.05 -31.89 -14.46
CA PHE A 128 -11.55 -31.12 -15.61
C PHE A 128 -11.60 -29.61 -15.31
N PHE A 129 -12.28 -29.18 -14.25
CA PHE A 129 -12.48 -27.75 -13.95
C PHE A 129 -11.24 -27.08 -13.34
N GLY A 130 -10.40 -27.82 -12.60
CA GLY A 130 -9.20 -27.29 -11.95
C GLY A 130 -8.19 -26.67 -12.93
N PRO A 131 -7.75 -27.39 -13.98
CA PRO A 131 -6.83 -26.85 -14.98
C PRO A 131 -7.37 -25.61 -15.72
N TRP A 132 -8.66 -25.62 -16.07
CA TRP A 132 -9.31 -24.48 -16.72
C TRP A 132 -9.36 -23.25 -15.82
N PHE A 133 -9.71 -23.44 -14.55
CA PHE A 133 -9.70 -22.37 -13.56
C PHE A 133 -8.30 -21.76 -13.42
N VAL A 134 -7.28 -22.60 -13.24
CA VAL A 134 -5.89 -22.15 -13.11
C VAL A 134 -5.38 -21.46 -14.38
N PHE A 135 -5.77 -21.93 -15.56
CA PHE A 135 -5.40 -21.32 -16.83
C PHE A 135 -6.00 -19.92 -16.99
N ILE A 136 -7.32 -19.76 -16.74
CA ILE A 136 -8.00 -18.47 -16.83
C ILE A 136 -7.47 -17.51 -15.78
N LEU A 137 -7.27 -17.98 -14.54
CA LEU A 137 -6.67 -17.20 -13.46
C LEU A 137 -5.26 -16.73 -13.86
N GLY A 138 -4.40 -17.63 -14.33
CA GLY A 138 -3.05 -17.30 -14.79
C GLY A 138 -3.02 -16.33 -15.97
N LEU A 139 -3.96 -16.46 -16.92
CA LEU A 139 -4.09 -15.53 -18.04
C LEU A 139 -4.50 -14.14 -17.55
N CYS A 140 -5.57 -14.05 -16.75
CA CYS A 140 -6.01 -12.79 -16.16
C CYS A 140 -4.88 -12.12 -15.37
N ILE A 141 -4.20 -12.86 -14.51
CA ILE A 141 -3.11 -12.33 -13.68
C ILE A 141 -1.95 -11.83 -14.54
N ASN A 142 -1.54 -12.56 -15.58
CA ASN A 142 -0.47 -12.09 -16.47
C ASN A 142 -0.87 -10.81 -17.20
N PHE A 143 -2.11 -10.72 -17.68
CA PHE A 143 -2.62 -9.48 -18.28
C PHE A 143 -2.66 -8.35 -17.25
N PHE A 144 -3.11 -8.60 -16.02
CA PHE A 144 -3.12 -7.58 -14.97
C PHE A 144 -1.72 -7.15 -14.58
N ILE A 145 -0.79 -8.05 -14.28
CA ILE A 145 0.57 -7.71 -13.86
C ILE A 145 1.29 -6.93 -14.97
N LEU A 146 1.25 -7.41 -16.22
CA LEU A 146 1.93 -6.73 -17.33
C LEU A 146 1.30 -5.37 -17.62
N ASN A 147 -0.03 -5.28 -17.73
CA ASN A 147 -0.69 -4.01 -18.00
C ASN A 147 -0.57 -3.03 -16.82
N PHE A 148 -0.69 -3.51 -15.59
CA PHE A 148 -0.57 -2.69 -14.40
C PHE A 148 0.84 -2.14 -14.22
N PHE A 149 1.87 -2.97 -14.43
CA PHE A 149 3.26 -2.54 -14.29
C PHE A 149 3.66 -1.53 -15.37
N ILE A 150 3.20 -1.74 -16.62
CA ILE A 150 3.45 -0.83 -17.74
C ILE A 150 2.69 0.49 -17.53
N VAL A 151 1.40 0.44 -17.19
CA VAL A 151 0.60 1.65 -16.93
C VAL A 151 1.17 2.41 -15.74
N PHE A 152 1.52 1.73 -14.65
CA PHE A 152 2.18 2.34 -13.48
C PHE A 152 3.46 3.08 -13.87
N LEU A 153 4.37 2.40 -14.60
CA LEU A 153 5.63 3.00 -15.03
C LEU A 153 5.40 4.19 -15.96
N ASN A 154 4.43 4.07 -16.87
CA ASN A 154 4.11 5.11 -17.84
C ASN A 154 3.45 6.33 -17.18
N GLU A 155 2.55 6.12 -16.22
CA GLU A 155 1.93 7.17 -15.40
C GLU A 155 3.01 7.89 -14.58
N ALA A 156 3.89 7.14 -13.92
CA ALA A 156 5.02 7.67 -13.16
C ALA A 156 5.97 8.50 -14.03
N TYR A 157 6.30 7.99 -15.21
CA TYR A 157 7.16 8.67 -16.16
C TYR A 157 6.50 9.95 -16.71
N SER A 158 5.24 9.85 -17.14
CA SER A 158 4.48 10.97 -17.70
C SER A 158 4.28 12.09 -16.68
N PHE A 159 4.03 11.74 -15.41
CA PHE A 159 3.89 12.72 -14.35
C PHE A 159 5.19 13.48 -14.08
N VAL A 160 6.33 12.77 -14.04
CA VAL A 160 7.66 13.40 -13.88
C VAL A 160 7.94 14.33 -15.07
N MET A 161 7.71 13.85 -16.29
CA MET A 161 7.98 14.62 -17.50
C MET A 161 7.09 15.86 -17.62
N ASN A 162 5.80 15.75 -17.31
CA ASN A 162 4.88 16.89 -17.29
C ASN A 162 5.26 17.93 -16.24
N LYS A 163 5.74 17.51 -15.07
CA LYS A 163 6.20 18.43 -14.01
C LYS A 163 7.47 19.18 -14.43
N ILE A 164 8.40 18.52 -15.11
CA ILE A 164 9.59 19.16 -15.70
C ILE A 164 9.17 20.16 -16.77
N ARG A 165 8.25 19.76 -17.66
CA ARG A 165 7.76 20.61 -18.75
C ARG A 165 7.05 21.86 -18.24
N SER A 166 6.17 21.71 -17.25
CA SER A 166 5.46 22.83 -16.61
C SER A 166 6.42 23.83 -15.97
N GLN A 167 7.52 23.36 -15.37
CA GLN A 167 8.53 24.25 -14.80
C GLN A 167 9.34 24.97 -15.87
N ALA A 168 9.70 24.28 -16.95
CA ALA A 168 10.36 24.89 -18.09
C ALA A 168 9.49 25.99 -18.73
N TYR A 169 8.19 25.75 -18.88
CA TYR A 169 7.25 26.77 -19.39
C TYR A 169 7.15 27.99 -18.47
N LYS A 170 7.06 27.81 -17.15
CA LYS A 170 7.04 28.94 -16.20
C LYS A 170 8.31 29.78 -16.25
N VAL A 171 9.48 29.16 -16.47
CA VAL A 171 10.76 29.89 -16.64
C VAL A 171 10.80 30.66 -17.96
N LEU A 172 10.28 30.07 -19.04
CA LEU A 172 10.18 30.71 -20.36
C LEU A 172 9.20 31.90 -20.37
N GLU A 173 8.05 31.78 -19.71
CA GLU A 173 7.12 32.90 -19.56
C GLU A 173 7.72 34.01 -18.71
N LYS A 174 8.40 33.68 -17.61
CA LYS A 174 9.06 34.66 -16.75
C LYS A 174 10.15 35.43 -17.48
N THR A 175 10.99 34.75 -18.26
CA THR A 175 12.04 35.39 -19.07
C THR A 175 11.45 36.24 -20.19
N ARG A 176 10.40 35.79 -20.89
CA ARG A 176 9.70 36.63 -21.88
C ARG A 176 9.10 37.89 -21.27
N LEU A 177 8.48 37.77 -20.09
CA LEU A 177 7.91 38.90 -19.38
C LEU A 177 9.00 39.89 -18.95
N GLU A 178 10.14 39.37 -18.46
CA GLU A 178 11.33 40.15 -18.08
C GLU A 178 11.91 40.94 -19.27
N TYR A 179 12.03 40.31 -20.44
CA TYR A 179 12.43 40.99 -21.68
C TYR A 179 11.45 42.08 -22.12
N VAL A 180 10.14 41.87 -21.94
CA VAL A 180 9.12 42.88 -22.24
C VAL A 180 9.24 44.08 -21.30
N TYR A 181 9.49 43.85 -20.01
CA TYR A 181 9.73 44.93 -19.04
C TYR A 181 11.01 45.72 -19.34
N GLU A 182 12.07 45.03 -19.75
CA GLU A 182 13.33 45.65 -20.18
C GLU A 182 13.13 46.51 -21.44
N PHE A 183 12.38 46.01 -22.42
CA PHE A 183 12.05 46.77 -23.64
C PHE A 183 11.18 48.00 -23.35
N LEU A 184 10.31 47.94 -22.34
CA LEU A 184 9.48 49.06 -21.90
C LEU A 184 10.23 50.10 -21.03
N GLY A 185 11.51 49.87 -20.74
CA GLY A 185 12.34 50.82 -19.98
C GLY A 185 11.99 50.92 -18.49
N ILE A 186 11.20 49.98 -17.97
CA ILE A 186 10.84 49.94 -16.55
C ILE A 186 11.99 49.24 -15.81
N GLN A 187 12.87 50.00 -15.17
CA GLN A 187 13.92 49.41 -14.31
C GLN A 187 13.26 48.62 -13.17
N SER A 188 13.46 47.30 -13.19
CA SER A 188 12.78 46.37 -12.31
C SER A 188 13.28 46.48 -10.86
N THR A 189 12.48 47.07 -9.98
CA THR A 189 12.54 46.89 -8.52
C THR A 189 12.15 45.47 -8.07
N ILE A 190 11.84 44.58 -9.03
CA ILE A 190 11.20 43.26 -8.87
C ILE A 190 12.07 42.20 -8.18
N LYS A 191 13.38 42.43 -7.98
CA LYS A 191 14.24 41.46 -7.26
C LYS A 191 13.77 41.15 -5.84
N TRP A 192 13.07 42.09 -5.17
CA TRP A 192 12.52 41.88 -3.83
C TRP A 192 11.14 41.18 -3.83
N ASP A 193 10.32 41.36 -4.87
CA ASP A 193 9.01 40.72 -4.96
C ASP A 193 9.07 39.24 -5.35
N ILE A 194 10.14 38.81 -6.03
CA ILE A 194 10.29 37.41 -6.42
C ILE A 194 10.45 36.49 -5.20
N ASP A 195 11.23 36.89 -4.20
CA ASP A 195 11.38 36.10 -2.97
C ASP A 195 10.08 36.07 -2.15
N LEU A 196 9.35 37.20 -2.11
CA LEU A 196 8.07 37.31 -1.41
C LEU A 196 6.97 36.47 -2.09
N THR A 197 6.96 36.43 -3.43
CA THR A 197 5.99 35.64 -4.22
C THR A 197 6.30 34.15 -4.17
N THR A 198 7.57 33.71 -4.14
CA THR A 198 7.88 32.29 -3.87
C THR A 198 7.45 31.85 -2.48
N LEU A 199 7.62 32.69 -1.46
CA LEU A 199 7.15 32.41 -0.09
C LEU A 199 5.63 32.41 0.03
N ALA A 200 4.93 33.29 -0.70
CA ALA A 200 3.47 33.33 -0.75
C ALA A 200 2.90 32.11 -1.51
N GLN A 201 3.55 31.70 -2.60
CA GLN A 201 3.16 30.54 -3.40
C GLN A 201 3.41 29.23 -2.64
N GLU A 202 4.43 29.15 -1.79
CA GLU A 202 4.62 28.04 -0.85
C GLU A 202 3.50 27.99 0.21
N ARG A 203 3.05 29.13 0.74
CA ARG A 203 1.91 29.19 1.68
C ARG A 203 0.58 28.80 1.04
N GLU A 204 0.33 29.15 -0.22
CA GLU A 204 -0.89 28.76 -0.93
C GLU A 204 -0.92 27.25 -1.22
N LEU A 205 0.22 26.67 -1.61
CA LEU A 205 0.34 25.23 -1.87
C LEU A 205 0.10 24.38 -0.59
N ASP A 206 0.59 24.86 0.56
CA ASP A 206 0.30 24.24 1.85
C ASP A 206 -1.18 24.38 2.26
N ARG A 207 -1.82 25.51 1.90
CA ARG A 207 -3.22 25.78 2.23
C ARG A 207 -4.17 24.92 1.40
N ASP A 208 -3.90 24.76 0.10
CA ASP A 208 -4.66 23.88 -0.79
C ASP A 208 -4.47 22.41 -0.42
N PHE A 209 -3.25 22.00 -0.05
CA PHE A 209 -3.00 20.63 0.40
C PHE A 209 -3.69 20.33 1.74
N MET A 210 -3.70 21.28 2.69
CA MET A 210 -4.47 21.15 3.94
C MET A 210 -5.97 21.10 3.69
N ALA A 211 -6.49 21.84 2.70
CA ALA A 211 -7.89 21.78 2.32
C ALA A 211 -8.26 20.43 1.70
N ASP A 212 -7.41 19.86 0.86
CA ASP A 212 -7.61 18.52 0.28
C ASP A 212 -7.52 17.43 1.36
N VAL A 213 -6.55 17.48 2.27
CA VAL A 213 -6.45 16.53 3.40
C VAL A 213 -7.69 16.62 4.31
N LYS A 214 -8.20 17.83 4.59
CA LYS A 214 -9.45 18.00 5.34
C LYS A 214 -10.67 17.43 4.62
N ARG A 215 -10.73 17.54 3.29
CA ARG A 215 -11.80 16.95 2.47
C ARG A 215 -11.74 15.42 2.45
N PHE A 216 -10.54 14.85 2.44
CA PHE A 216 -10.36 13.40 2.56
C PHE A 216 -10.62 12.85 3.97
N ALA A 217 -10.53 13.66 5.02
CA ALA A 217 -10.82 13.26 6.40
C ALA A 217 -12.29 13.47 6.82
N ALA A 218 -13.07 14.23 6.04
CA ALA A 218 -14.47 14.56 6.32
C ALA A 218 -15.49 13.71 5.53
N ASN A 219 -15.00 12.87 4.61
CA ASN A 219 -15.75 11.81 3.91
C ASN A 219 -15.29 10.45 4.42
#